data_AF-A0A9Q9BQC1-F1
#
_entry.id   AF-A0A9Q9BQC1-F1
#
_cell.length_a   1.000
_cell.length_b   1.000
_cell.length_c   1.000
_cell.angle_alpha   90.00
_cell.angle_beta   90.00
_cell.angle_gamma   90.00
#
_symmetry.space_group_name_H-M   'P 1'
#
loop_
_entity.id
_entity.type
_entity.pdbx_description
1 polymer ?
#
loop_
_entity_poly.entity_id
_entity_poly.type
_entity_poly.pdbx_seq_one_letter_code
_entity_poly.pdbx_strand_id
1 'polypeptide(L)' 'MQTNRMEFIHRKLPLMTVLLIVIILSLLLFLVGLMVGYGILHSPIEVLNPGTWTHILKLTGAA' A
#
# COMPACT_ATOMS: atom_id res chain seq x y z
N MET A 1 51.38 -0.37 17.58
CA MET A 1 49.97 -0.85 17.64
C MET A 1 49.15 0.05 16.74
N GLN A 2 48.74 -0.44 15.56
CA GLN A 2 47.92 0.30 14.60
C GLN A 2 46.46 0.26 15.07
N THR A 3 45.92 1.38 15.54
CA THR A 3 44.53 1.45 15.98
C THR A 3 43.62 1.57 14.76
N ASN A 4 42.91 0.49 14.42
CA ASN A 4 41.90 0.51 13.38
C ASN A 4 40.74 1.42 13.81
N ARG A 5 40.68 2.62 13.24
CA ARG A 5 39.62 3.60 13.47
C ARG A 5 38.38 3.11 12.72
N MET A 6 37.50 2.42 13.44
CA MET A 6 36.20 2.02 12.91
C MET A 6 35.38 3.30 12.65
N GLU A 7 35.32 3.75 11.41
CA GLU A 7 34.46 4.86 11.00
C GLU A 7 33.00 4.40 11.10
N PHE A 8 32.31 4.80 12.17
CA PHE A 8 30.88 4.60 12.31
C PHE A 8 30.14 5.45 11.26
N ILE A 9 29.85 4.84 10.12
CA ILE A 9 28.97 5.41 9.11
C ILE A 9 27.56 5.51 9.71
N HIS A 10 27.25 6.68 10.27
CA HIS A 10 25.91 7.01 10.75
C HIS A 10 24.97 7.10 9.55
N ARG A 11 24.27 6.00 9.24
CA ARG A 11 23.12 6.04 8.33
C ARG A 11 22.04 6.94 8.97
N LYS A 12 21.83 8.13 8.39
CA LYS A 12 20.85 9.10 8.88
C LYS A 12 19.40 8.61 8.80
N LEU A 13 19.13 7.53 8.05
CA LEU A 13 17.82 6.93 7.90
C LEU A 13 17.85 5.50 8.49
N PRO A 14 17.28 5.30 9.69
CA PRO A 14 17.08 3.97 10.24
C PRO A 14 16.17 3.17 9.31
N LEU A 15 16.50 1.90 9.06
CA LEU A 15 15.67 1.00 8.26
C LEU A 15 14.22 0.92 8.80
N MET A 16 14.08 0.96 10.12
CA MET A 16 12.78 0.95 10.82
C MET A 16 11.91 2.16 10.44
N THR A 17 12.51 3.35 10.30
CA THR A 17 11.80 4.57 9.94
C THR A 17 11.30 4.52 8.50
N VAL A 18 12.13 4.01 7.57
CA VAL A 18 11.74 3.84 6.16
C VAL A 18 10.60 2.82 6.04
N LEU A 19 10.69 1.69 6.74
CA LEU A 19 9.62 0.69 6.78
C LEU A 19 8.30 1.26 7.27
N LEU A 20 8.33 2.04 8.36
CA LEU A 20 7.14 2.67 8.92
C LEU A 20 6.50 3.67 7.94
N ILE A 21 7.31 4.47 7.25
CA ILE A 21 6.83 5.39 6.21
C ILE A 21 6.17 4.63 5.05
N VAL A 22 6.78 3.56 4.58
CA VAL A 22 6.24 2.73 3.48
C VAL A 22 4.90 2.11 3.88
N ILE A 23 4.78 1.60 5.10
CA ILE A 23 3.51 1.04 5.62
C ILE A 23 2.42 2.12 5.64
N ILE A 24 2.72 3.32 6.14
CA ILE A 24 1.77 4.43 6.19
C ILE A 24 1.34 4.84 4.78
N LEU A 25 2.29 4.99 3.85
CA LEU A 25 1.98 5.31 2.46
C LEU A 25 1.08 4.25 1.82
N SER A 26 1.39 2.98 2.03
CA SER A 26 0.60 1.85 1.53
C SER A 26 -0.82 1.88 2.07
N LEU A 27 -0.99 2.17 3.37
CA LEU A 27 -2.32 2.30 3.98
C LEU A 27 -3.11 3.46 3.37
N LEU A 28 -2.46 4.60 3.12
CA LEU A 28 -3.10 5.75 2.49
C LEU A 28 -3.54 5.43 1.05
N LEU A 29 -2.66 4.81 0.25
CA LEU A 29 -2.98 4.33 -1.09
C LEU A 29 -4.15 3.33 -1.07
N PHE A 30 -4.18 2.44 -0.08
CA PHE A 30 -5.26 1.49 0.10
C PHE A 30 -6.60 2.19 0.39
N LEU A 31 -6.62 3.17 1.31
CA LEU A 31 -7.82 3.95 1.61
C LEU A 31 -8.31 4.75 0.39
N VAL A 32 -7.40 5.36 -0.36
CA VAL A 32 -7.73 6.05 -1.62
C VAL A 32 -8.31 5.07 -2.64
N GLY A 33 -7.71 3.88 -2.79
CA GLY A 33 -8.23 2.82 -3.65
C GLY A 33 -9.64 2.35 -3.24
N LEU A 34 -9.92 2.24 -1.95
CA LEU A 34 -11.25 1.94 -1.43
C LEU A 34 -12.26 3.06 -1.74
N MET A 35 -11.87 4.33 -1.66
CA MET A 35 -12.73 5.46 -2.03
C MET A 35 -13.02 5.51 -3.54
N VAL A 36 -12.03 5.18 -4.37
CA VAL A 36 -12.24 5.02 -5.83
C VAL A 36 -13.18 3.85 -6.12
N GLY A 37 -13.04 2.74 -5.40
CA GLY A 37 -13.96 1.60 -5.46
C GLY A 37 -15.38 1.95 -4.98
N TYR A 38 -15.51 2.81 -3.95
CA TYR A 38 -16.79 3.30 -3.45
C TYR A 38 -17.53 4.14 -4.49
N GLY A 39 -16.82 5.01 -5.21
CA GLY A 39 -17.40 5.83 -6.29
C GLY A 39 -18.01 4.99 -7.42
N ILE A 40 -17.53 3.76 -7.60
CA ILE A 40 -18.04 2.81 -8.59
C ILE A 40 -19.21 1.98 -8.03
N LEU A 41 -19.24 1.74 -6.70
CA LEU A 41 -20.08 0.67 -6.13
C LEU A 41 -21.11 1.13 -5.07
N HIS A 42 -21.18 2.39 -4.69
CA HIS A 42 -22.07 2.94 -3.64
C HIS A 42 -21.93 2.33 -2.23
N SER A 43 -21.22 1.21 -2.07
CA SER A 43 -20.96 0.49 -0.82
C SER A 43 -19.45 0.19 -0.66
N PRO A 44 -18.79 0.66 0.42
CA PRO A 44 -17.33 0.62 0.53
C PRO A 44 -16.78 -0.78 0.85
N ILE A 45 -17.62 -1.66 1.40
CA ILE A 45 -17.24 -3.02 1.81
C ILE A 45 -17.43 -4.00 0.64
N GLU A 46 -18.30 -3.68 -0.32
CA GLU A 46 -18.62 -4.56 -1.43
C GLU A 46 -17.46 -4.70 -2.44
N VAL A 47 -16.48 -3.78 -2.43
CA VAL A 47 -15.25 -3.90 -3.23
C VAL A 47 -14.40 -5.11 -2.80
N LEU A 48 -14.54 -5.56 -1.55
CA LEU A 48 -13.89 -6.76 -1.02
C LEU A 48 -14.67 -8.03 -1.34
N ASN A 49 -15.91 -7.92 -1.83
CA ASN A 49 -16.72 -9.06 -2.19
C ASN A 49 -16.32 -9.58 -3.58
N PRO A 50 -15.87 -10.84 -3.72
CA PRO A 50 -15.49 -11.40 -5.02
C PRO A 50 -16.64 -11.44 -6.04
N GLY A 51 -17.90 -11.52 -5.58
CA GLY A 51 -19.07 -11.52 -6.47
C GLY A 51 -19.25 -10.18 -7.21
N THR A 52 -18.85 -9.07 -6.59
CA THR A 52 -18.84 -7.74 -7.21
C THR A 52 -17.96 -7.70 -8.45
N TRP A 53 -16.76 -8.28 -8.38
CA TRP A 53 -15.80 -8.29 -9.48
C TRP A 53 -16.34 -9.11 -10.66
N THR A 54 -17.01 -10.22 -10.40
CA THR A 54 -17.72 -10.98 -11.45
C THR A 54 -18.81 -10.14 -12.12
N HIS A 55 -19.57 -9.35 -11.34
CA HIS A 55 -20.58 -8.43 -11.88
C HIS A 55 -19.96 -7.33 -12.74
N ILE A 56 -18.89 -6.69 -12.28
CA ILE A 56 -18.19 -5.63 -13.01
C ILE A 56 -17.57 -6.17 -14.31
N LEU A 57 -16.86 -7.30 -14.26
CA LEU A 57 -16.24 -7.93 -15.43
C LEU A 57 -17.27 -8.34 -16.49
N LYS A 58 -18.46 -8.77 -16.03
CA LYS A 58 -19.60 -9.08 -16.89
C LYS A 58 -20.18 -7.82 -17.54
N LEU A 59 -20.22 -6.69 -16.84
CA LEU A 59 -20.69 -5.40 -17.38
C LEU A 59 -19.71 -4.80 -18.38
N THR A 60 -18.40 -4.99 -18.18
CA THR A 60 -17.35 -4.47 -19.08
C THR A 60 -17.04 -5.40 -20.26
N GLY A 61 -17.71 -6.55 -20.37
CA GLY A 61 -17.56 -7.48 -21.50
C GLY A 61 -16.17 -8.12 -21.59
N ALA A 62 -15.44 -8.18 -20.47
CA ALA A 62 -14.11 -8.79 -20.40
C ALA A 62 -14.17 -10.33 -20.23
N ALA A 63 -15.36 -10.94 -20.39
CA ALA A 63 -15.63 -12.37 -20.30
C ALA A 63 -16.06 -12.93 -21.65
#